data_AF-A0A8X8BNA6-F1
#
_entry.id   AF-A0A8X8BNA6-F1
#
_cell.length_a   1.000
_cell.length_b   1.000
_cell.length_c   1.000
_cell.angle_alpha   90.00
_cell.angle_beta   90.00
_cell.angle_gamma   90.00
#
_symmetry.space_group_name_H-M   'P 1'
#
loop_
_entity.id
_entity.type
_entity.pdbx_description
1 polymer ?
#
loop_
_entity_poly.entity_id
_entity_poly.type
_entity_poly.pdbx_seq_one_letter_code
_entity_poly.pdbx_strand_id
1 'polypeptide(L)'
;MKQSKSFVVFPHLSRFGGFLVWICLYSSHAQLHPNSMEMQAFETASVLSEIEFATLSDYRGPGNNDTRKNKELPIILWWSTSLFPHFPGDRERIDCAKFSCMVTNNKKVQLHKRTKSIIFYGTDFRAYEVPLPRLPHQTWALFHEESPMNNFILSHLPGIRMFNYTATFRRESNYPLTLQWLPSLDYLTNPAVPVHEKNQWRLDGFAPVLYMQSHCDVPSDRDRYVQELMKYIQIDSYGKCLNNKDLPNSRLEDTSTATMEDSEFMNFITRYKFHLAMENGICSDYMTEKLWRPLHVGSVPVYRGSPTVRDWMPNNYSIILIDDFPSPKHLAEYLIFLDQNDDEYLKFLEFKSPGGIKNSILVESLEKREWGVNDMSKPNYLNGFECYVCDQENERMLLERAHKKSPTTVPSPQVHIASHSHMGCPQPTPGFGNVNEITENDSWLSMWPQDYWQSLDQAEGLEAMILKNETDPGRLWNYIQDIITKTGSHH
;
A
#
# COMPACT_ATOMS: atom_id res chain seq x y z
N MET A 1 -41.93 18.08 26.94
CA MET A 1 -42.45 16.72 27.14
C MET A 1 -41.34 15.75 26.79
N LYS A 2 -40.88 14.95 27.76
CA LYS A 2 -39.87 13.90 27.59
C LYS A 2 -40.44 12.77 26.75
N GLN A 3 -39.69 12.26 25.79
CA GLN A 3 -39.82 10.87 25.32
C GLN A 3 -38.45 10.21 25.35
N SER A 4 -38.39 9.19 26.19
CA SER A 4 -37.29 8.25 26.41
C SER A 4 -37.16 7.29 25.22
N LYS A 5 -35.95 7.10 24.70
CA LYS A 5 -35.58 5.88 23.96
C LYS A 5 -34.83 4.94 24.91
N SER A 6 -35.39 3.75 25.07
CA SER A 6 -34.86 2.68 25.91
C SER A 6 -33.61 2.07 25.29
N PHE A 7 -32.56 1.92 26.10
CA PHE A 7 -31.42 1.06 25.83
C PHE A 7 -31.76 -0.37 26.26
N VAL A 8 -31.50 -1.34 25.39
CA VAL A 8 -31.48 -2.76 25.75
C VAL A 8 -30.04 -3.12 26.11
N VAL A 9 -29.84 -3.48 27.38
CA VAL A 9 -28.62 -4.07 27.92
C VAL A 9 -28.88 -5.56 28.07
N PHE A 10 -27.97 -6.41 27.58
CA PHE A 10 -27.87 -7.80 28.03
C PHE A 10 -26.46 -8.07 28.59
N PRO A 11 -26.34 -8.72 29.77
CA PRO A 11 -25.08 -8.97 30.47
C PRO A 11 -24.52 -10.40 30.29
N HIS A 12 -23.29 -10.62 30.79
CA HIS A 12 -22.56 -11.88 31.12
C HIS A 12 -21.46 -12.32 30.15
N LEU A 13 -20.32 -12.89 30.56
CA LEU A 13 -19.69 -13.17 31.86
C LEU A 13 -18.19 -13.43 31.59
N SER A 14 -17.36 -12.94 32.48
CA SER A 14 -15.93 -13.19 32.63
C SER A 14 -15.59 -14.56 33.23
N ARG A 15 -14.41 -15.10 32.84
CA ARG A 15 -13.47 -16.06 33.51
C ARG A 15 -13.05 -17.15 32.49
N PHE A 16 -11.81 -17.61 32.37
CA PHE A 16 -10.71 -17.95 33.30
C PHE A 16 -9.36 -17.70 32.56
N GLY A 17 -8.19 -17.43 33.16
CA GLY A 17 -7.56 -18.05 34.33
C GLY A 17 -6.32 -18.83 33.83
N GLY A 18 -5.12 -18.39 34.23
CA GLY A 18 -3.84 -18.83 33.66
C GLY A 18 -3.43 -20.28 33.96
N PHE A 19 -2.40 -20.75 33.24
CA PHE A 19 -1.81 -22.07 33.44
C PHE A 19 -0.35 -21.97 33.88
N LEU A 20 -0.11 -22.55 35.07
CA LEU A 20 1.19 -22.92 35.61
C LEU A 20 1.72 -24.17 34.89
N VAL A 21 3.03 -24.19 34.71
CA VAL A 21 3.89 -25.30 34.28
C VAL A 21 3.69 -26.53 35.16
N TRP A 22 3.64 -27.73 34.60
CA TRP A 22 4.26 -28.95 35.14
C TRP A 22 4.52 -29.97 34.01
N ILE A 23 5.67 -30.65 34.10
CA ILE A 23 6.30 -31.55 33.12
C ILE A 23 5.93 -33.02 33.39
N CYS A 24 5.81 -33.86 32.34
CA CYS A 24 6.25 -35.28 32.19
C CYS A 24 5.47 -35.95 31.03
N LEU A 25 6.07 -36.31 29.88
CA LEU A 25 6.94 -37.46 29.49
C LEU A 25 6.19 -38.69 28.90
N TYR A 26 6.48 -38.97 27.60
CA TYR A 26 6.35 -40.24 26.81
C TYR A 26 4.92 -40.84 26.62
N SER A 27 4.50 -41.50 25.51
CA SER A 27 5.12 -42.09 24.32
C SER A 27 4.05 -42.68 23.36
N SER A 28 4.37 -42.78 22.05
CA SER A 28 4.06 -43.89 21.10
C SER A 28 2.71 -44.00 20.31
N HIS A 29 2.88 -43.94 18.98
CA HIS A 29 2.36 -44.83 17.91
C HIS A 29 0.90 -44.73 17.35
N ALA A 30 0.84 -44.21 16.12
CA ALA A 30 0.28 -44.77 14.86
C ALA A 30 -1.25 -44.86 14.56
N GLN A 31 -1.61 -44.16 13.47
CA GLN A 31 -2.50 -44.50 12.34
C GLN A 31 -4.04 -44.60 12.52
N LEU A 32 -4.79 -43.67 11.89
CA LEU A 32 -5.76 -43.88 10.77
C LEU A 32 -6.68 -42.66 10.56
N HIS A 33 -6.79 -42.18 9.31
CA HIS A 33 -7.80 -41.24 8.77
C HIS A 33 -9.09 -42.01 8.35
N PRO A 34 -10.31 -41.41 8.22
CA PRO A 34 -10.60 -40.28 7.30
C PRO A 34 -11.71 -39.24 7.65
N ASN A 35 -11.55 -38.05 7.02
CA ASN A 35 -12.51 -37.02 6.53
C ASN A 35 -13.71 -36.52 7.37
N SER A 36 -13.76 -35.22 7.72
CA SER A 36 -14.35 -34.12 6.90
C SER A 36 -14.63 -32.84 7.74
N MET A 37 -14.29 -31.67 7.19
CA MET A 37 -14.83 -30.30 7.37
C MET A 37 -14.89 -29.71 8.81
N GLU A 38 -14.56 -28.46 9.13
CA GLU A 38 -14.10 -27.24 8.47
C GLU A 38 -13.77 -26.27 9.63
N MET A 39 -12.55 -25.73 9.72
CA MET A 39 -12.28 -24.54 10.53
C MET A 39 -10.94 -23.93 10.08
N GLN A 40 -10.96 -23.10 9.04
CA GLN A 40 -9.85 -22.23 8.68
C GLN A 40 -10.38 -20.80 8.61
N ALA A 41 -10.04 -20.02 9.62
CA ALA A 41 -10.25 -18.58 9.69
C ALA A 41 -8.92 -17.95 10.12
N PHE A 42 -8.43 -17.03 9.28
CA PHE A 42 -7.33 -16.09 9.53
C PHE A 42 -5.96 -16.68 9.88
N GLU A 43 -5.18 -17.02 8.85
CA GLU A 43 -3.72 -16.94 8.91
C GLU A 43 -3.23 -15.84 7.97
N THR A 44 -2.71 -14.76 8.55
CA THR A 44 -1.86 -13.79 7.85
C THR A 44 -0.51 -14.44 7.62
N ALA A 45 -0.32 -15.04 6.45
CA ALA A 45 0.96 -15.61 6.06
C ALA A 45 1.96 -14.47 5.75
N SER A 46 2.75 -14.11 6.75
CA SER A 46 3.95 -13.29 6.62
C SER A 46 5.01 -14.09 5.86
N VAL A 47 5.25 -13.74 4.59
CA VAL A 47 6.22 -14.37 3.67
C VAL A 47 7.68 -14.04 4.01
N LEU A 48 8.06 -14.22 5.27
CA LEU A 48 9.45 -14.21 5.73
C LEU A 48 9.91 -15.59 6.21
N SER A 49 9.03 -16.60 6.23
CA SER A 49 9.35 -17.90 6.83
C SER A 49 10.01 -18.91 5.89
N GLU A 50 10.06 -18.68 4.57
CA GLU A 50 10.55 -19.70 3.61
C GLU A 50 11.50 -19.15 2.54
N ILE A 51 12.35 -18.18 2.89
CA ILE A 51 13.53 -17.86 2.07
C ILE A 51 14.69 -18.71 2.59
N GLU A 52 15.24 -19.59 1.75
CA GLU A 52 16.55 -20.20 1.99
C GLU A 52 17.59 -19.07 2.13
N PHE A 53 17.98 -18.80 3.38
CA PHE A 53 18.95 -17.77 3.74
C PHE A 53 20.35 -18.15 3.24
N ALA A 54 20.61 -17.93 1.95
CA ALA A 54 21.95 -17.58 1.51
C ALA A 54 22.36 -16.36 2.34
N THR A 55 23.54 -16.39 2.96
CA THR A 55 24.04 -15.36 3.88
C THR A 55 24.13 -14.00 3.19
N LEU A 56 23.01 -13.28 3.10
CA LEU A 56 22.94 -11.88 2.72
C LEU A 56 23.58 -11.12 3.87
N SER A 57 24.72 -10.48 3.61
CA SER A 57 25.25 -9.48 4.53
C SER A 57 24.18 -8.41 4.76
N ASP A 58 23.91 -8.05 6.01
CA ASP A 58 22.99 -6.96 6.37
C ASP A 58 23.32 -5.71 5.53
N TYR A 59 22.32 -5.16 4.83
CA TYR A 59 22.52 -3.97 4.01
C TYR A 59 22.84 -2.78 4.93
N ARG A 60 24.06 -2.26 4.83
CA ARG A 60 24.55 -1.15 5.66
C ARG A 60 24.46 0.21 4.99
N GLY A 61 23.79 0.34 3.86
CA GLY A 61 23.76 1.60 3.12
C GLY A 61 24.87 1.74 2.06
N PRO A 62 24.84 2.83 1.28
CA PRO A 62 25.83 3.13 0.24
C PRO A 62 27.23 3.51 0.79
N GLY A 63 27.36 3.78 2.09
CA GLY A 63 28.59 4.16 2.76
C GLY A 63 28.84 5.67 2.80
N ASN A 64 29.56 6.12 3.84
CA ASN A 64 30.02 7.51 4.04
C ASN A 64 31.31 7.57 4.88
N ASN A 65 31.77 8.79 5.18
CA ASN A 65 32.98 9.06 5.96
C ASN A 65 32.70 9.41 7.44
N ASP A 66 31.56 8.99 8.00
CA ASP A 66 31.16 9.29 9.37
C ASP A 66 31.94 8.45 10.40
N THR A 67 32.88 9.09 11.08
CA THR A 67 33.76 8.46 12.06
C THR A 67 33.14 8.31 13.45
N ARG A 68 31.90 8.77 13.67
CA ARG A 68 31.23 8.68 14.98
C ARG A 68 31.06 7.22 15.40
N LYS A 69 31.27 6.94 16.69
CA LYS A 69 31.03 5.60 17.26
C LYS A 69 29.53 5.34 17.36
N ASN A 70 29.11 4.06 17.36
CA ASN A 70 27.70 3.66 17.46
C ASN A 70 26.96 4.26 18.67
N LYS A 71 27.66 4.62 19.75
CA LYS A 71 27.08 5.26 20.94
C LYS A 71 26.79 6.77 20.78
N GLU A 72 27.30 7.38 19.70
CA GLU A 72 27.20 8.81 19.40
C GLU A 72 26.18 9.10 18.29
N LEU A 73 25.86 8.10 17.48
CA LEU A 73 24.89 8.22 16.38
C LEU A 73 23.46 8.43 16.90
N PRO A 74 22.60 9.16 16.17
CA PRO A 74 21.16 9.15 16.45
C PRO A 74 20.58 7.75 16.25
N ILE A 75 19.48 7.48 16.95
CA ILE A 75 18.73 6.23 16.86
C ILE A 75 17.45 6.49 16.07
N ILE A 76 17.16 5.61 15.12
CA ILE A 76 15.88 5.49 14.43
C ILE A 76 15.22 4.22 14.95
N LEU A 77 13.98 4.35 15.45
CA LEU A 77 13.21 3.24 15.97
C LEU A 77 12.14 2.83 14.96
N TRP A 78 12.12 1.58 14.52
CA TRP A 78 10.98 1.00 13.83
C TRP A 78 9.92 0.57 14.84
N TRP A 79 8.75 1.21 14.79
CA TRP A 79 7.62 0.86 15.66
C TRP A 79 6.92 -0.41 15.18
N SER A 80 6.79 -0.56 13.87
CA SER A 80 6.25 -1.75 13.20
C SER A 80 7.40 -2.73 12.96
N THR A 81 7.40 -3.86 13.68
CA THR A 81 8.53 -4.80 13.69
C THR A 81 8.55 -5.71 12.47
N SER A 82 7.40 -5.89 11.80
CA SER A 82 7.18 -6.73 10.62
C SER A 82 8.00 -6.31 9.40
N LEU A 83 8.22 -5.01 9.23
CA LEU A 83 8.99 -4.42 8.13
C LEU A 83 10.37 -3.91 8.56
N PHE A 84 10.94 -4.42 9.66
CA PHE A 84 12.32 -4.07 9.99
C PHE A 84 13.29 -4.74 9.00
N PRO A 85 14.07 -3.99 8.19
CA PRO A 85 14.79 -4.55 7.05
C PRO A 85 16.13 -5.22 7.39
N HIS A 86 16.46 -5.38 8.68
CA HIS A 86 17.74 -5.93 9.12
C HIS A 86 17.52 -7.21 9.91
N PHE A 87 17.85 -8.36 9.32
CA PHE A 87 17.62 -9.69 9.88
C PHE A 87 18.92 -10.51 9.81
N PRO A 88 19.29 -11.28 10.86
CA PRO A 88 18.50 -11.65 12.04
C PRO A 88 18.59 -10.68 13.23
N GLY A 89 19.21 -9.51 13.07
CA GLY A 89 19.43 -8.56 14.15
C GLY A 89 18.17 -7.83 14.66
N ASP A 90 18.26 -7.25 15.87
CA ASP A 90 17.27 -6.29 16.41
C ASP A 90 17.72 -4.83 16.23
N ARG A 91 18.92 -4.64 15.67
CA ARG A 91 19.58 -3.35 15.45
C ARG A 91 20.65 -3.48 14.38
N GLU A 92 20.93 -2.39 13.69
CA GLU A 92 22.08 -2.28 12.78
C GLU A 92 22.60 -0.83 12.74
N ARG A 93 23.87 -0.65 12.39
CA ARG A 93 24.41 0.63 11.94
C ARG A 93 24.19 0.72 10.44
N ILE A 94 23.50 1.78 10.03
CA ILE A 94 23.42 2.17 8.63
C ILE A 94 24.35 3.35 8.35
N ASP A 95 25.09 3.25 7.26
CA ASP A 95 25.98 4.23 6.69
C ASP A 95 25.36 4.73 5.37
N CYS A 96 24.51 5.74 5.48
CA CYS A 96 23.81 6.37 4.34
C CYS A 96 24.75 7.26 3.53
N ALA A 97 24.26 7.90 2.46
CA ALA A 97 25.13 8.68 1.58
C ALA A 97 25.83 9.84 2.29
N LYS A 98 25.16 10.49 3.26
CA LYS A 98 25.71 11.64 3.99
C LYS A 98 26.09 11.31 5.44
N PHE A 99 25.24 10.58 6.15
CA PHE A 99 25.41 10.34 7.59
C PHE A 99 25.13 8.89 8.00
N SER A 100 25.57 8.55 9.20
CA SER A 100 25.26 7.25 9.80
C SER A 100 24.25 7.36 10.94
N CYS A 101 23.49 6.28 11.14
CA CYS A 101 22.51 6.11 12.21
C CYS A 101 22.57 4.71 12.81
N MET A 102 22.08 4.59 14.05
CA MET A 102 21.68 3.29 14.58
C MET A 102 20.20 3.10 14.32
N VAL A 103 19.82 1.97 13.73
CA VAL A 103 18.43 1.58 13.53
C VAL A 103 18.12 0.39 14.42
N THR A 104 16.88 0.29 14.91
CA THR A 104 16.46 -0.82 15.78
C THR A 104 14.95 -0.96 15.79
N ASN A 105 14.45 -2.16 16.02
CA ASN A 105 13.03 -2.43 16.31
C ASN A 105 12.77 -2.63 17.83
N ASN A 106 13.78 -2.40 18.67
CA ASN A 106 13.70 -2.58 20.12
C ASN A 106 12.98 -1.40 20.79
N LYS A 107 11.68 -1.54 21.04
CA LYS A 107 10.82 -0.48 21.60
C LYS A 107 11.29 0.11 22.95
N LYS A 108 12.19 -0.56 23.68
CA LYS A 108 12.77 -0.03 24.94
C LYS A 108 13.54 1.28 24.75
N VAL A 109 14.00 1.59 23.54
CA VAL A 109 14.68 2.85 23.24
C VAL A 109 13.73 4.00 22.93
N GLN A 110 12.41 3.79 22.94
CA GLN A 110 11.41 4.83 22.58
C GLN A 110 11.67 6.15 23.32
N LEU A 111 11.91 6.12 24.63
CA LEU A 111 12.11 7.36 25.42
C LEU A 111 13.57 7.81 25.49
N HIS A 112 14.47 7.15 24.77
CA HIS A 112 15.90 7.44 24.85
C HIS A 112 16.24 8.75 24.11
N LYS A 113 17.03 9.65 24.73
CA LYS A 113 17.39 10.98 24.17
C LYS A 113 18.03 10.98 22.77
N ARG A 114 18.61 9.84 22.38
CA ARG A 114 19.23 9.61 21.06
C ARG A 114 18.22 9.13 20.01
N THR A 115 17.06 8.64 20.41
CA THR A 115 15.98 8.26 19.49
C THR A 115 15.40 9.55 18.90
N LYS A 116 15.75 9.82 17.65
CA LYS A 116 15.40 11.06 16.94
C LYS A 116 14.23 10.89 16.01
N SER A 117 14.04 9.70 15.46
CA SER A 117 12.88 9.38 14.63
C SER A 117 12.29 8.04 15.03
N ILE A 118 10.97 7.92 14.86
CA ILE A 118 10.22 6.67 14.95
C ILE A 118 9.54 6.44 13.60
N ILE A 119 9.86 5.33 12.93
CA ILE A 119 9.25 4.92 11.67
C ILE A 119 8.06 4.01 11.95
N PHE A 120 6.96 4.29 11.27
CA PHE A 120 5.72 3.52 11.31
C PHE A 120 5.43 2.94 9.93
N TYR A 121 5.03 1.68 9.89
CA TYR A 121 4.41 1.11 8.71
C TYR A 121 2.90 1.41 8.74
N GLY A 122 2.38 2.08 7.70
CA GLY A 122 1.00 2.58 7.67
C GLY A 122 -0.07 1.49 7.76
N THR A 123 0.13 0.34 7.14
CA THR A 123 -0.80 -0.80 7.21
C THR A 123 -0.94 -1.33 8.64
N ASP A 124 0.16 -1.33 9.41
CA ASP A 124 0.19 -1.79 10.80
C ASP A 124 -0.09 -0.67 11.82
N PHE A 125 -0.28 0.57 11.35
CA PHE A 125 -0.49 1.71 12.24
C PHE A 125 -1.85 1.61 12.93
N ARG A 126 -1.84 1.63 14.27
CA ARG A 126 -3.03 1.63 15.12
C ARG A 126 -2.99 2.80 16.07
N ALA A 127 -4.02 3.65 16.04
CA ALA A 127 -4.07 4.87 16.86
C ALA A 127 -3.98 4.59 18.37
N TYR A 128 -4.47 3.43 18.82
CA TYR A 128 -4.46 3.00 20.22
C TYR A 128 -3.15 2.29 20.64
N GLU A 129 -2.16 2.18 19.76
CA GLU A 129 -0.85 1.55 20.04
C GLU A 129 0.33 2.48 19.78
N VAL A 130 0.09 3.78 19.56
CA VAL A 130 1.16 4.72 19.24
C VAL A 130 2.09 4.98 20.45
N PRO A 131 3.38 5.29 20.22
CA PRO A 131 4.34 5.57 21.28
C PRO A 131 4.09 6.94 21.92
N LEU A 132 3.20 6.97 22.92
CA LEU A 132 2.94 8.14 23.75
C LEU A 132 3.82 8.14 25.03
N PRO A 133 4.15 9.33 25.58
CA PRO A 133 3.95 10.65 24.99
C PRO A 133 4.90 10.89 23.80
N ARG A 134 4.45 11.67 22.81
CA ARG A 134 5.32 12.10 21.70
C ARG A 134 6.33 13.12 22.20
N LEU A 135 7.61 12.77 22.21
CA LEU A 135 8.65 13.65 22.73
C LEU A 135 8.99 14.78 21.74
N PRO A 136 9.21 16.04 22.18
CA PRO A 136 9.45 17.17 21.27
C PRO A 136 10.68 17.06 20.37
N HIS A 137 11.65 16.20 20.72
CA HIS A 137 12.86 16.00 19.93
C HIS A 137 12.74 14.85 18.91
N GLN A 138 11.58 14.18 18.87
CA GLN A 138 11.30 13.03 18.02
C GLN A 138 10.44 13.43 16.83
N THR A 139 10.88 13.02 15.64
CA THR A 139 10.05 12.99 14.45
C THR A 139 9.32 11.66 14.35
N TRP A 140 8.13 11.68 13.76
CA TRP A 140 7.44 10.46 13.33
C TRP A 140 7.56 10.38 11.81
N ALA A 141 7.98 9.22 11.29
CA ALA A 141 8.12 8.98 9.87
C ALA A 141 7.14 7.88 9.45
N LEU A 142 6.47 8.06 8.32
CA LEU A 142 5.51 7.11 7.77
C LEU A 142 6.09 6.43 6.55
N PHE A 143 6.08 5.10 6.55
CA PHE A 143 6.27 4.28 5.37
C PHE A 143 4.93 3.61 5.05
N HIS A 144 4.34 3.89 3.89
CA HIS A 144 3.05 3.32 3.51
C HIS A 144 2.85 3.30 1.99
N GLU A 145 3.24 2.18 1.42
CA GLU A 145 3.22 1.86 0.00
C GLU A 145 1.97 1.10 -0.46
N GLU A 146 1.19 0.64 0.52
CA GLU A 146 0.03 -0.21 0.34
C GLU A 146 -1.25 0.55 0.01
N SER A 147 -2.31 -0.20 -0.31
CA SER A 147 -3.63 0.36 -0.58
C SER A 147 -4.13 1.29 0.54
N PRO A 148 -4.76 2.43 0.19
CA PRO A 148 -5.39 3.30 1.19
C PRO A 148 -6.47 2.59 2.02
N MET A 149 -7.03 1.49 1.52
CA MET A 149 -7.99 0.66 2.25
C MET A 149 -7.42 0.05 3.52
N ASN A 150 -6.10 -0.13 3.59
CA ASN A 150 -5.45 -0.74 4.74
C ASN A 150 -5.47 0.18 5.96
N ASN A 151 -5.55 1.51 5.75
CA ASN A 151 -5.61 2.46 6.85
C ASN A 151 -6.16 3.84 6.43
N PHE A 152 -7.47 4.04 6.57
CA PHE A 152 -8.10 5.32 6.24
C PHE A 152 -7.71 6.46 7.20
N ILE A 153 -7.12 6.21 8.37
CA ILE A 153 -6.61 7.29 9.25
C ILE A 153 -5.65 8.19 8.45
N LEU A 154 -4.82 7.58 7.60
CA LEU A 154 -3.82 8.27 6.78
C LEU A 154 -4.43 9.02 5.59
N SER A 155 -5.70 8.74 5.25
CA SER A 155 -6.44 9.49 4.22
C SER A 155 -6.96 10.82 4.75
N HIS A 156 -7.01 11.01 6.07
CA HIS A 156 -7.51 12.22 6.71
C HIS A 156 -6.38 13.17 7.09
N LEU A 157 -6.61 14.49 6.95
CA LEU A 157 -5.63 15.51 7.31
C LEU A 157 -5.13 15.38 8.77
N PRO A 158 -5.98 15.20 9.80
CA PRO A 158 -5.52 15.00 11.17
C PRO A 158 -4.57 13.81 11.32
N GLY A 159 -4.78 12.73 10.56
CA GLY A 159 -3.95 11.53 10.60
C GLY A 159 -2.61 11.70 9.91
N ILE A 160 -2.61 12.12 8.64
CA ILE A 160 -1.36 12.26 7.88
C ILE A 160 -0.44 13.33 8.46
N ARG A 161 -0.98 14.44 8.99
CA ARG A 161 -0.18 15.53 9.56
C ARG A 161 0.49 15.19 10.90
N MET A 162 0.30 13.98 11.41
CA MET A 162 1.08 13.48 12.54
C MET A 162 2.53 13.19 12.13
N PHE A 163 2.80 12.93 10.86
CA PHE A 163 4.12 12.51 10.39
C PHE A 163 4.92 13.70 9.85
N ASN A 164 6.23 13.66 10.11
CA ASN A 164 7.20 14.66 9.67
C ASN A 164 7.81 14.29 8.31
N TYR A 165 8.05 13.00 8.09
CA TYR A 165 8.55 12.45 6.83
C TYR A 165 7.62 11.35 6.35
N THR A 166 7.32 11.30 5.06
CA THR A 166 6.46 10.28 4.48
C THR A 166 7.09 9.64 3.24
N ALA A 167 6.98 8.31 3.14
CA ALA A 167 7.21 7.54 1.94
C ALA A 167 5.91 6.83 1.58
N THR A 168 5.29 7.26 0.48
CA THR A 168 3.96 6.78 0.08
C THR A 168 3.86 6.72 -1.43
N PHE A 169 2.78 6.14 -1.97
CA PHE A 169 2.54 6.18 -3.41
C PHE A 169 2.30 7.59 -3.97
N ARG A 170 2.02 8.61 -3.14
CA ARG A 170 1.84 10.00 -3.59
C ARG A 170 3.16 10.64 -4.02
N ARG A 171 3.15 11.28 -5.20
CA ARG A 171 4.34 11.98 -5.71
C ARG A 171 4.77 13.16 -4.84
N GLU A 172 3.84 13.72 -4.06
CA GLU A 172 4.11 14.82 -3.13
C GLU A 172 4.74 14.37 -1.80
N SER A 173 4.82 13.07 -1.53
CA SER A 173 5.48 12.59 -0.31
C SER A 173 6.97 12.91 -0.31
N ASN A 174 7.56 12.98 0.89
CA ASN A 174 8.97 13.35 1.03
C ASN A 174 9.92 12.38 0.32
N TYR A 175 9.53 11.11 0.24
CA TYR A 175 10.24 10.04 -0.44
C TYR A 175 9.24 9.24 -1.30
N PRO A 176 8.94 9.68 -2.53
CA PRO A 176 7.83 9.14 -3.31
C PRO A 176 8.08 7.71 -3.79
N LEU A 177 7.06 6.87 -3.64
CA LEU A 177 7.00 5.46 -4.06
C LEU A 177 6.05 5.25 -5.26
N THR A 178 5.69 6.32 -5.95
CA THR A 178 4.68 6.33 -7.04
C THR A 178 4.92 5.30 -8.14
N LEU A 179 6.19 5.01 -8.44
CA LEU A 179 6.61 4.07 -9.49
C LEU A 179 7.23 2.79 -8.92
N GLN A 180 6.84 2.36 -7.71
CA GLN A 180 7.43 1.16 -7.08
C GLN A 180 7.12 -0.14 -7.80
N TRP A 181 6.08 -0.15 -8.62
CA TRP A 181 5.66 -1.29 -9.42
C TRP A 181 6.16 -1.21 -10.87
N LEU A 182 7.01 -0.23 -11.17
CA LEU A 182 7.65 -0.04 -12.47
C LEU A 182 9.18 -0.09 -12.33
N PRO A 183 9.82 -1.24 -12.61
CA PRO A 183 11.26 -1.39 -12.40
C PRO A 183 12.12 -0.48 -13.28
N SER A 184 11.82 -0.34 -14.57
CA SER A 184 12.61 0.45 -15.51
C SER A 184 11.80 0.85 -16.74
N LEU A 185 12.37 1.67 -17.63
CA LEU A 185 11.78 1.91 -18.96
C LEU A 185 11.85 0.64 -19.84
N ASP A 186 12.95 -0.11 -19.73
CA ASP A 186 13.14 -1.37 -20.46
C ASP A 186 12.05 -2.40 -20.14
N TYR A 187 11.55 -2.37 -18.90
CA TYR A 187 10.42 -3.18 -18.47
C TYR A 187 9.21 -3.00 -19.40
N LEU A 188 8.90 -1.77 -19.80
CA LEU A 188 7.75 -1.45 -20.65
C LEU A 188 8.00 -1.80 -22.11
N THR A 189 9.24 -1.66 -22.57
CA THR A 189 9.62 -1.90 -23.98
C THR A 189 9.97 -3.34 -24.28
N ASN A 190 9.81 -4.26 -23.33
CA ASN A 190 9.92 -5.69 -23.61
C ASN A 190 9.01 -6.09 -24.78
N PRO A 191 9.49 -6.89 -25.75
CA PRO A 191 8.71 -7.24 -26.92
C PRO A 191 7.36 -7.86 -26.56
N ALA A 192 6.29 -7.35 -27.16
CA ALA A 192 4.98 -7.98 -27.05
C ALA A 192 4.93 -9.25 -27.90
N VAL A 193 4.09 -10.19 -27.49
CA VAL A 193 3.67 -11.28 -28.36
C VAL A 193 2.93 -10.69 -29.58
N PRO A 194 3.22 -11.17 -30.81
CA PRO A 194 2.51 -10.75 -32.02
C PRO A 194 0.99 -10.85 -31.90
N VAL A 195 0.27 -9.86 -32.44
CA VAL A 195 -1.21 -9.81 -32.36
C VAL A 195 -1.89 -11.03 -32.97
N HIS A 196 -1.31 -11.65 -34.00
CA HIS A 196 -1.87 -12.84 -34.63
C HIS A 196 -1.90 -14.06 -33.69
N GLU A 197 -0.96 -14.18 -32.75
CA GLU A 197 -1.00 -15.23 -31.72
C GLU A 197 -2.13 -14.97 -30.71
N LYS A 198 -2.33 -13.70 -30.31
CA LYS A 198 -3.49 -13.28 -29.50
C LYS A 198 -4.81 -13.59 -30.19
N ASN A 199 -4.89 -13.36 -31.50
CA ASN A 199 -6.07 -13.72 -32.30
C ASN A 199 -6.28 -15.23 -32.36
N GLN A 200 -5.21 -16.04 -32.42
CA GLN A 200 -5.34 -17.49 -32.37
C GLN A 200 -5.91 -17.96 -31.03
N TRP A 201 -5.41 -17.44 -29.90
CA TRP A 201 -6.00 -17.76 -28.59
C TRP A 201 -7.46 -17.32 -28.49
N ARG A 202 -7.82 -16.16 -29.07
CA ARG A 202 -9.21 -15.72 -29.17
C ARG A 202 -10.09 -16.75 -29.89
N LEU A 203 -9.61 -17.36 -30.98
CA LEU A 203 -10.28 -18.43 -31.71
C LEU A 203 -10.34 -19.75 -30.91
N ASP A 204 -9.32 -20.02 -30.10
CA ASP A 204 -9.23 -21.21 -29.24
C ASP A 204 -10.14 -21.13 -27.99
N GLY A 205 -10.90 -20.05 -27.84
CA GLY A 205 -11.96 -19.91 -26.83
C GLY A 205 -11.63 -18.96 -25.67
N PHE A 206 -10.49 -18.26 -25.71
CA PHE A 206 -10.18 -17.19 -24.77
C PHE A 206 -11.11 -15.99 -25.00
N ALA A 207 -11.53 -15.33 -23.92
CA ALA A 207 -12.21 -14.05 -23.98
C ALA A 207 -11.26 -12.93 -24.49
N PRO A 208 -11.78 -11.81 -25.02
CA PRO A 208 -10.96 -10.65 -25.35
C PRO A 208 -10.38 -9.97 -24.10
N VAL A 209 -11.07 -10.09 -22.95
CA VAL A 209 -10.77 -9.37 -21.71
C VAL A 209 -10.49 -10.35 -20.56
N LEU A 210 -9.39 -10.10 -19.85
CA LEU A 210 -9.01 -10.81 -18.62
C LEU A 210 -9.39 -10.00 -17.38
N TYR A 211 -10.00 -10.67 -16.40
CA TYR A 211 -10.10 -10.19 -15.01
C TYR A 211 -9.40 -11.19 -14.08
N MET A 212 -8.39 -10.74 -13.34
CA MET A 212 -7.55 -11.61 -12.49
C MET A 212 -7.42 -10.97 -11.11
N GLN A 213 -8.37 -11.26 -10.22
CA GLN A 213 -8.44 -10.64 -8.88
C GLN A 213 -8.80 -11.64 -7.79
N SER A 214 -8.12 -11.54 -6.65
CA SER A 214 -8.33 -12.40 -5.48
C SER A 214 -8.78 -11.67 -4.22
N HIS A 215 -8.74 -10.34 -4.21
CA HIS A 215 -9.26 -9.50 -3.13
C HIS A 215 -10.58 -8.88 -3.58
N CYS A 216 -11.68 -9.41 -3.08
CA CYS A 216 -13.04 -9.00 -3.44
C CYS A 216 -13.61 -8.07 -2.37
N ASP A 217 -14.79 -7.51 -2.63
CA ASP A 217 -15.50 -6.63 -1.68
C ASP A 217 -14.68 -5.39 -1.27
N VAL A 218 -13.90 -4.83 -2.19
CA VAL A 218 -12.96 -3.72 -1.94
C VAL A 218 -13.60 -2.32 -2.05
N PRO A 219 -12.99 -1.26 -1.49
CA PRO A 219 -13.55 0.10 -1.53
C PRO A 219 -13.78 0.67 -2.94
N SER A 220 -13.04 0.22 -3.96
CA SER A 220 -13.28 0.65 -5.34
C SER A 220 -14.56 0.05 -5.94
N ASP A 221 -15.18 -0.94 -5.28
CA ASP A 221 -16.40 -1.63 -5.69
C ASP A 221 -16.31 -2.16 -7.14
N ARG A 222 -15.09 -2.52 -7.54
CA ARG A 222 -14.75 -2.92 -8.91
C ARG A 222 -15.56 -4.12 -9.39
N ASP A 223 -15.86 -5.07 -8.51
CA ASP A 223 -16.59 -6.29 -8.87
C ASP A 223 -18.01 -5.97 -9.36
N ARG A 224 -18.69 -4.98 -8.76
CA ARG A 224 -20.00 -4.50 -9.21
C ARG A 224 -19.95 -3.93 -10.62
N TYR A 225 -18.93 -3.15 -10.93
CA TYR A 225 -18.72 -2.62 -12.28
C TYR A 225 -18.45 -3.74 -13.30
N VAL A 226 -17.59 -4.71 -12.94
CA VAL A 226 -17.25 -5.83 -13.83
C VAL A 226 -18.47 -6.72 -14.09
N GLN A 227 -19.30 -7.00 -13.09
CA GLN A 227 -20.56 -7.74 -13.28
C GLN A 227 -21.50 -7.07 -14.28
N GLU A 228 -21.59 -5.73 -14.27
CA GLU A 228 -22.37 -5.00 -15.28
C GLU A 228 -21.73 -5.09 -16.66
N LEU A 229 -20.40 -4.95 -16.75
CA LEU A 229 -19.66 -5.05 -18.02
C LEU A 229 -19.79 -6.43 -18.68
N MET A 230 -19.79 -7.50 -17.87
CA MET A 230 -19.95 -8.90 -18.34
C MET A 230 -21.26 -9.16 -19.11
N LYS A 231 -22.26 -8.27 -18.99
CA LYS A 231 -23.52 -8.36 -19.76
C LYS A 231 -23.33 -7.99 -21.23
N TYR A 232 -22.27 -7.26 -21.57
CA TYR A 232 -22.06 -6.68 -22.91
C TYR A 232 -20.81 -7.22 -23.63
N ILE A 233 -19.85 -7.81 -22.90
CA ILE A 233 -18.64 -8.41 -23.46
C ILE A 233 -18.22 -9.64 -22.65
N GLN A 234 -17.68 -10.65 -23.34
CA GLN A 234 -17.12 -11.83 -22.68
C GLN A 234 -15.86 -11.43 -21.89
N ILE A 235 -15.82 -11.80 -20.62
CA ILE A 235 -14.68 -11.61 -19.72
C ILE A 235 -14.36 -12.96 -19.09
N ASP A 236 -13.10 -13.37 -19.20
CA ASP A 236 -12.59 -14.52 -18.46
C ASP A 236 -12.07 -14.01 -17.12
N SER A 237 -12.71 -14.46 -16.05
CA SER A 237 -12.46 -14.06 -14.67
C SER A 237 -11.85 -15.22 -13.89
N TYR A 238 -10.60 -15.05 -13.51
CA TYR A 238 -9.84 -15.97 -12.69
C TYR A 238 -9.51 -15.34 -11.32
N GLY A 239 -9.07 -16.17 -10.38
CA GLY A 239 -8.87 -15.78 -8.98
C GLY A 239 -10.15 -15.97 -8.17
N LYS A 240 -10.25 -15.30 -7.02
CA LYS A 240 -11.39 -15.48 -6.11
C LYS A 240 -12.63 -14.66 -6.49
N CYS A 241 -12.45 -13.54 -7.20
CA CYS A 241 -13.54 -12.61 -7.50
C CYS A 241 -14.23 -12.97 -8.81
N LEU A 242 -15.57 -13.08 -8.77
CA LEU A 242 -16.48 -13.49 -9.86
C LEU A 242 -16.23 -14.90 -10.43
N ASN A 243 -14.97 -15.32 -10.56
CA ASN A 243 -14.47 -16.68 -10.79
C ASN A 243 -15.35 -17.51 -11.72
N ASN A 244 -15.43 -17.10 -12.99
CA ASN A 244 -16.17 -17.82 -14.02
C ASN A 244 -15.28 -18.77 -14.84
N LYS A 245 -13.98 -18.83 -14.54
CA LYS A 245 -12.98 -19.70 -15.16
C LYS A 245 -12.03 -20.26 -14.10
N ASP A 246 -11.80 -21.56 -14.18
CA ASP A 246 -10.78 -22.23 -13.37
C ASP A 246 -9.37 -21.89 -13.89
N LEU A 247 -8.43 -21.70 -12.97
CA LEU A 247 -7.02 -21.58 -13.33
C LEU A 247 -6.51 -22.92 -13.89
N PRO A 248 -5.66 -22.89 -14.94
CA PRO A 248 -5.15 -24.11 -15.54
C PRO A 248 -4.20 -24.87 -14.60
N ASN A 249 -3.66 -24.20 -13.58
CA ASN A 249 -2.92 -24.83 -12.49
C ASN A 249 -2.90 -23.94 -11.23
N SER A 250 -2.66 -24.56 -10.08
CA SER A 250 -2.65 -23.90 -8.77
C SER A 250 -1.45 -22.97 -8.54
N ARG A 251 -0.38 -23.05 -9.34
CA ARG A 251 0.75 -22.10 -9.22
C ARG A 251 0.38 -20.69 -9.68
N LEU A 252 -0.73 -20.56 -10.40
CA LEU A 252 -1.31 -19.27 -10.78
C LEU A 252 -2.29 -18.71 -9.72
N GLU A 253 -2.65 -19.50 -8.69
CA GLU A 253 -3.54 -19.05 -7.60
C GLU A 253 -2.82 -18.13 -6.63
N ASP A 254 -1.54 -18.40 -6.37
CA ASP A 254 -0.73 -17.70 -5.38
C ASP A 254 0.15 -16.62 -6.02
N THR A 255 -0.49 -15.56 -6.50
CA THR A 255 0.19 -14.33 -6.96
C THR A 255 0.33 -13.30 -5.84
N SER A 256 0.24 -13.73 -4.58
CA SER A 256 0.21 -12.87 -3.39
C SER A 256 1.54 -12.17 -3.06
N THR A 257 2.59 -12.37 -3.87
CA THR A 257 3.89 -11.74 -3.67
C THR A 257 4.03 -10.45 -4.49
N ALA A 258 4.59 -9.42 -3.84
CA ALA A 258 4.70 -8.06 -4.36
C ALA A 258 5.68 -7.87 -5.53
N THR A 259 6.34 -8.91 -6.05
CA THR A 259 7.32 -8.72 -7.14
C THR A 259 7.54 -9.92 -8.04
N MET A 260 6.92 -11.09 -7.82
CA MET A 260 7.14 -12.20 -8.76
C MET A 260 6.33 -11.96 -10.03
N GLU A 261 7.03 -11.44 -11.03
CA GLU A 261 6.82 -11.71 -12.45
C GLU A 261 7.08 -13.19 -12.72
N ASP A 262 6.33 -14.05 -12.04
CA ASP A 262 6.39 -15.47 -12.28
C ASP A 262 6.17 -15.70 -13.78
N SER A 263 7.16 -16.33 -14.42
CA SER A 263 7.16 -16.45 -15.87
C SER A 263 5.94 -17.22 -16.39
N GLU A 264 5.42 -18.18 -15.62
CA GLU A 264 4.23 -18.94 -15.99
C GLU A 264 2.98 -18.05 -15.94
N PHE A 265 2.86 -17.22 -14.91
CA PHE A 265 1.81 -16.21 -14.81
C PHE A 265 1.90 -15.14 -15.90
N MET A 266 3.08 -14.57 -16.16
CA MET A 266 3.25 -13.55 -17.20
C MET A 266 2.93 -14.11 -18.60
N ASN A 267 3.37 -15.34 -18.88
CA ASN A 267 3.02 -16.08 -20.11
C ASN A 267 1.54 -16.47 -20.17
N PHE A 268 0.86 -16.61 -19.04
CA PHE A 268 -0.58 -16.84 -19.01
C PHE A 268 -1.34 -15.58 -19.43
N ILE A 269 -1.05 -14.46 -18.77
CA ILE A 269 -1.83 -13.23 -18.95
C ILE A 269 -1.56 -12.55 -20.32
N THR A 270 -0.39 -12.78 -20.94
CA THR A 270 -0.07 -12.22 -22.26
C THR A 270 -1.02 -12.69 -23.38
N ARG A 271 -1.80 -13.76 -23.17
CA ARG A 271 -2.73 -14.28 -24.19
C ARG A 271 -3.90 -13.35 -24.49
N TYR A 272 -4.20 -12.43 -23.57
CA TYR A 272 -5.34 -11.52 -23.69
C TYR A 272 -4.95 -10.20 -24.36
N LYS A 273 -5.87 -9.64 -25.17
CA LYS A 273 -5.70 -8.29 -25.71
C LYS A 273 -5.87 -7.24 -24.62
N PHE A 274 -6.88 -7.40 -23.75
CA PHE A 274 -7.24 -6.43 -22.71
C PHE A 274 -7.19 -7.04 -21.31
N HIS A 275 -6.69 -6.29 -20.33
CA HIS A 275 -6.76 -6.66 -18.91
C HIS A 275 -7.54 -5.61 -18.14
N LEU A 276 -8.49 -6.03 -17.31
CA LEU A 276 -9.16 -5.16 -16.36
C LEU A 276 -8.21 -4.85 -15.19
N ALA A 277 -7.50 -3.73 -15.32
CA ALA A 277 -6.51 -3.23 -14.38
C ALA A 277 -7.19 -2.29 -13.36
N MET A 278 -8.01 -2.87 -12.48
CA MET A 278 -8.78 -2.09 -11.50
C MET A 278 -8.14 -2.18 -10.11
N GLU A 279 -7.78 -1.04 -9.53
CA GLU A 279 -7.22 -0.98 -8.18
C GLU A 279 -8.27 -1.31 -7.12
N ASN A 280 -7.84 -1.73 -5.92
CA ASN A 280 -8.74 -1.96 -4.79
C ASN A 280 -9.17 -0.66 -4.06
N GLY A 281 -8.49 0.46 -4.33
CA GLY A 281 -8.86 1.79 -3.86
C GLY A 281 -8.62 2.84 -4.94
N ILE A 282 -9.40 3.93 -4.91
CA ILE A 282 -9.27 5.06 -5.83
C ILE A 282 -8.51 6.17 -5.10
N CYS A 283 -7.28 6.45 -5.51
CA CYS A 283 -6.48 7.53 -4.93
C CYS A 283 -5.43 8.02 -5.91
N SER A 284 -5.15 9.33 -5.90
CA SER A 284 -4.10 9.93 -6.75
C SER A 284 -2.78 9.19 -6.57
N ASP A 285 -2.13 8.90 -7.68
CA ASP A 285 -0.85 8.19 -7.79
C ASP A 285 -0.81 6.75 -7.22
N TYR A 286 -1.93 6.20 -6.74
CA TYR A 286 -2.03 4.80 -6.37
C TYR A 286 -2.11 3.92 -7.62
N MET A 287 -0.97 3.41 -8.06
CA MET A 287 -0.80 2.62 -9.27
C MET A 287 0.04 1.39 -8.94
N THR A 288 -0.55 0.21 -9.12
CA THR A 288 0.06 -1.05 -8.69
C THR A 288 0.48 -1.92 -9.87
N GLU A 289 0.96 -3.13 -9.60
CA GLU A 289 1.27 -4.13 -10.61
C GLU A 289 0.11 -4.40 -11.57
N LYS A 290 -1.14 -4.17 -11.14
CA LYS A 290 -2.35 -4.33 -11.97
C LYS A 290 -2.30 -3.46 -13.22
N LEU A 291 -1.74 -2.26 -13.12
CA LEU A 291 -1.52 -1.36 -14.26
C LEU A 291 -0.29 -1.76 -15.07
N TRP A 292 0.84 -2.02 -14.41
CA TRP A 292 2.13 -2.16 -15.08
C TRP A 292 2.33 -3.52 -15.74
N ARG A 293 1.80 -4.61 -15.19
CA ARG A 293 1.89 -5.97 -15.76
C ARG A 293 1.29 -6.06 -17.18
N PRO A 294 0.06 -5.59 -17.45
CA PRO A 294 -0.47 -5.60 -18.82
C PRO A 294 0.39 -4.79 -19.79
N LEU A 295 0.86 -3.60 -19.40
CA LEU A 295 1.76 -2.79 -20.24
C LEU A 295 3.05 -3.56 -20.57
N HIS A 296 3.63 -4.23 -19.57
CA HIS A 296 4.83 -5.04 -19.73
C HIS A 296 4.63 -6.19 -20.71
N VAL A 297 3.57 -7.01 -20.56
CA VAL A 297 3.35 -8.17 -21.45
C VAL A 297 2.81 -7.80 -22.83
N GLY A 298 2.47 -6.54 -23.08
CA GLY A 298 1.88 -6.10 -24.35
C GLY A 298 0.40 -6.42 -24.46
N SER A 299 -0.32 -6.25 -23.36
CA SER A 299 -1.77 -6.16 -23.31
C SER A 299 -2.18 -4.72 -22.99
N VAL A 300 -3.40 -4.35 -23.36
CA VAL A 300 -3.93 -3.00 -23.10
C VAL A 300 -4.65 -2.99 -21.75
N PRO A 301 -4.18 -2.21 -20.76
CA PRO A 301 -4.89 -2.05 -19.50
C PRO A 301 -6.19 -1.27 -19.72
N VAL A 302 -7.30 -1.83 -19.26
CA VAL A 302 -8.59 -1.17 -19.07
C VAL A 302 -8.65 -0.77 -17.60
N TYR A 303 -8.28 0.47 -17.32
CA TYR A 303 -7.82 0.92 -16.01
C TYR A 303 -8.86 1.74 -15.25
N ARG A 304 -8.91 1.52 -13.93
CA ARG A 304 -9.57 2.40 -12.95
C ARG A 304 -8.86 2.31 -11.60
N GLY A 305 -8.43 3.45 -11.07
CA GLY A 305 -7.57 3.50 -9.89
C GLY A 305 -7.17 4.93 -9.57
N SER A 306 -5.95 5.31 -9.93
CA SER A 306 -5.46 6.68 -9.81
C SER A 306 -6.13 7.64 -10.81
N PRO A 307 -6.77 8.73 -10.34
CA PRO A 307 -7.27 9.79 -11.23
C PRO A 307 -6.15 10.54 -11.97
N THR A 308 -4.91 10.45 -11.49
CA THR A 308 -3.72 11.14 -12.06
C THR A 308 -2.86 10.20 -12.91
N VAL A 309 -3.35 8.99 -13.22
CA VAL A 309 -2.60 7.96 -13.96
C VAL A 309 -2.05 8.44 -15.32
N ARG A 310 -2.75 9.35 -16.00
CA ARG A 310 -2.34 9.90 -17.30
C ARG A 310 -0.97 10.57 -17.25
N ASP A 311 -0.61 11.18 -16.11
CA ASP A 311 0.68 11.84 -15.93
C ASP A 311 1.86 10.86 -15.97
N TRP A 312 1.59 9.57 -15.78
CA TRP A 312 2.60 8.52 -15.65
C TRP A 312 2.65 7.58 -16.83
N MET A 313 1.74 7.73 -17.80
CA MET A 313 1.66 6.81 -18.93
C MET A 313 2.80 7.03 -19.92
N PRO A 314 3.30 5.96 -20.57
CA PRO A 314 4.40 6.08 -21.52
C PRO A 314 4.17 7.11 -22.63
N ASN A 315 2.91 7.21 -23.07
CA ASN A 315 2.42 8.22 -23.99
C ASN A 315 0.89 8.39 -23.78
N ASN A 316 0.23 9.20 -24.61
CA ASN A 316 -1.21 9.47 -24.50
C ASN A 316 -2.11 8.28 -24.89
N TYR A 317 -1.54 7.19 -25.40
CA TYR A 317 -2.25 6.10 -26.04
C TYR A 317 -1.62 4.75 -25.64
N SER A 318 -1.76 4.39 -24.37
CA SER A 318 -1.24 3.13 -23.80
C SER A 318 -2.25 2.41 -22.89
N ILE A 319 -3.32 3.10 -22.47
CA ILE A 319 -4.36 2.57 -21.58
C ILE A 319 -5.73 3.06 -22.02
N ILE A 320 -6.76 2.32 -21.61
CA ILE A 320 -8.17 2.71 -21.75
C ILE A 320 -8.68 3.05 -20.36
N LEU A 321 -9.10 4.29 -20.10
CA LEU A 321 -9.69 4.64 -18.80
C LEU A 321 -11.18 4.32 -18.80
N ILE A 322 -11.62 3.57 -17.79
CA ILE A 322 -13.02 3.22 -17.61
C ILE A 322 -13.90 4.47 -17.48
N ASP A 323 -13.41 5.48 -16.75
CA ASP A 323 -14.17 6.71 -16.46
C ASP A 323 -14.30 7.65 -17.68
N ASP A 324 -13.63 7.36 -18.81
CA ASP A 324 -13.84 8.09 -20.08
C ASP A 324 -15.14 7.68 -20.79
N PHE A 325 -15.77 6.57 -20.37
CA PHE A 325 -16.95 6.00 -21.02
C PHE A 325 -18.21 6.31 -20.21
N PRO A 326 -19.33 6.67 -20.88
CA PRO A 326 -20.57 7.01 -20.19
C PRO A 326 -21.27 5.79 -19.56
N SER A 327 -20.96 4.56 -19.99
CA SER A 327 -21.47 3.34 -19.37
C SER A 327 -20.61 2.10 -19.70
N PRO A 328 -20.73 1.01 -18.93
CA PRO A 328 -20.07 -0.27 -19.24
C PRO A 328 -20.39 -0.79 -20.65
N LYS A 329 -21.60 -0.54 -21.15
CA LYS A 329 -21.98 -0.91 -22.52
C LYS A 329 -21.13 -0.19 -23.57
N HIS A 330 -20.91 1.11 -23.43
CA HIS A 330 -20.07 1.86 -24.38
C HIS A 330 -18.61 1.43 -24.32
N LEU A 331 -18.10 1.12 -23.12
CA LEU A 331 -16.78 0.52 -22.97
C LEU A 331 -16.71 -0.84 -23.69
N ALA A 332 -17.68 -1.72 -23.49
CA ALA A 332 -17.75 -3.01 -24.17
C ALA A 332 -17.78 -2.87 -25.70
N GLU A 333 -18.60 -1.96 -26.24
CA GLU A 333 -18.66 -1.67 -27.68
C GLU A 333 -17.29 -1.23 -28.23
N TYR A 334 -16.58 -0.38 -27.49
CA TYR A 334 -15.23 0.05 -27.87
C TYR A 334 -14.19 -1.07 -27.81
N LEU A 335 -14.23 -1.90 -26.76
CA LEU A 335 -13.33 -3.07 -26.65
C LEU A 335 -13.59 -4.10 -27.75
N ILE A 336 -14.85 -4.33 -28.12
CA ILE A 336 -15.23 -5.21 -29.24
C ILE A 336 -14.69 -4.64 -30.56
N PHE A 337 -14.83 -3.33 -30.78
CA PHE A 337 -14.26 -2.67 -31.95
C PHE A 337 -12.74 -2.90 -32.02
N LEU A 338 -12.01 -2.68 -30.93
CA LEU A 338 -10.56 -2.90 -30.92
C LEU A 338 -10.17 -4.38 -31.06
N ASP A 339 -10.93 -5.31 -30.46
CA ASP A 339 -10.72 -6.77 -30.61
C ASP A 339 -10.79 -7.21 -32.09
N GLN A 340 -11.66 -6.56 -32.87
CA GLN A 340 -11.90 -6.84 -34.29
C GLN A 340 -11.01 -6.05 -35.25
N ASN A 341 -10.25 -5.07 -34.76
CA ASN A 341 -9.42 -4.17 -35.58
C ASN A 341 -7.98 -4.12 -35.05
N ASP A 342 -7.13 -5.02 -35.55
CA ASP A 342 -5.75 -5.16 -35.09
C ASP A 342 -4.92 -3.87 -35.25
N ASP A 343 -5.12 -3.10 -36.33
CA ASP A 343 -4.41 -1.83 -36.53
C ASP A 343 -4.75 -0.80 -35.44
N GLU A 344 -6.00 -0.74 -35.00
CA GLU A 344 -6.44 0.16 -33.92
C GLU A 344 -5.97 -0.31 -32.56
N TYR A 345 -5.95 -1.64 -32.34
CA TYR A 345 -5.36 -2.25 -31.15
C TYR A 345 -3.85 -1.96 -31.05
N LEU A 346 -3.10 -2.13 -32.14
CA LEU A 346 -1.65 -1.99 -32.16
C LEU A 346 -1.17 -0.56 -31.85
N LYS A 347 -2.00 0.47 -32.11
CA LYS A 347 -1.69 1.85 -31.69
C LYS A 347 -1.45 1.96 -30.18
N PHE A 348 -2.17 1.18 -29.36
CA PHE A 348 -1.96 1.17 -27.89
C PHE A 348 -0.61 0.57 -27.48
N LEU A 349 0.06 -0.17 -28.37
CA LEU A 349 1.33 -0.82 -28.12
C LEU A 349 2.51 -0.05 -28.74
N GLU A 350 2.30 1.11 -29.35
CA GLU A 350 3.35 1.93 -29.96
C GLU A 350 4.48 2.28 -28.97
N PHE A 351 4.16 2.41 -27.68
CA PHE A 351 5.15 2.70 -26.65
C PHE A 351 6.25 1.63 -26.52
N LYS A 352 6.01 0.41 -27.01
CA LYS A 352 6.99 -0.68 -27.00
C LYS A 352 8.11 -0.52 -28.02
N SER A 353 7.90 0.29 -29.06
CA SER A 353 8.93 0.56 -30.05
C SER A 353 9.99 1.53 -29.49
N PRO A 354 11.25 1.48 -29.96
CA PRO A 354 12.25 2.47 -29.61
C PRO A 354 11.74 3.90 -29.83
N GLY A 355 11.83 4.76 -28.79
CA GLY A 355 11.29 6.13 -28.83
C GLY A 355 9.76 6.25 -28.68
N GLY A 356 9.06 5.14 -28.40
CA GLY A 356 7.61 5.13 -28.18
C GLY A 356 7.18 5.73 -26.83
N ILE A 357 8.09 5.76 -25.85
CA ILE A 357 7.92 6.45 -24.57
C ILE A 357 8.23 7.94 -24.77
N LYS A 358 7.20 8.78 -24.64
CA LYS A 358 7.26 10.24 -24.91
C LYS A 358 7.08 11.09 -23.67
N ASN A 359 6.66 10.49 -22.55
CA ASN A 359 6.38 11.20 -21.31
C ASN A 359 7.66 11.53 -20.54
N SER A 360 8.06 12.80 -20.52
CA SER A 360 9.26 13.26 -19.82
C SER A 360 9.14 13.18 -18.30
N ILE A 361 7.95 13.34 -17.72
CA ILE A 361 7.74 13.18 -16.27
C ILE A 361 8.09 11.76 -15.86
N LEU A 362 7.55 10.76 -16.57
CA LEU A 362 7.85 9.35 -16.31
C LEU A 362 9.36 9.05 -16.41
N VAL A 363 10.00 9.51 -17.49
CA VAL A 363 11.43 9.28 -17.76
C VAL A 363 12.28 9.92 -16.67
N GLU A 364 12.09 11.22 -16.40
CA GLU A 364 12.86 11.94 -15.39
C GLU A 364 12.64 11.37 -13.97
N SER A 365 11.42 10.94 -13.66
CA SER A 365 11.12 10.34 -12.35
C SER A 365 11.84 9.01 -12.15
N LEU A 366 11.97 8.17 -13.18
CA LEU A 366 12.74 6.91 -13.09
C LEU A 366 14.25 7.15 -13.08
N GLU A 367 14.75 8.13 -13.83
CA GLU A 367 16.18 8.49 -13.85
C GLU A 367 16.65 9.05 -12.50
N LYS A 368 15.85 9.93 -11.89
CA LYS A 368 16.16 10.55 -10.59
C LYS A 368 15.93 9.61 -9.40
N ARG A 369 15.33 8.43 -9.63
CA ARG A 369 14.97 7.50 -8.56
C ARG A 369 16.22 6.86 -7.92
N GLU A 370 16.38 7.11 -6.63
CA GLU A 370 17.53 6.66 -5.84
C GLU A 370 17.43 5.18 -5.40
N TRP A 371 16.24 4.58 -5.52
CA TRP A 371 15.95 3.21 -5.14
C TRP A 371 15.56 2.34 -6.33
N GLY A 372 15.70 1.03 -6.17
CA GLY A 372 15.45 0.02 -7.19
C GLY A 372 14.30 -0.92 -6.82
N VAL A 373 13.75 -1.57 -7.85
CA VAL A 373 12.76 -2.66 -7.74
C VAL A 373 13.41 -3.86 -8.42
N ASN A 374 13.69 -4.92 -7.66
CA ASN A 374 14.46 -6.09 -8.13
C ASN A 374 15.83 -5.72 -8.75
N ASP A 375 16.41 -4.57 -8.35
CA ASP A 375 17.70 -4.08 -8.84
C ASP A 375 18.73 -4.15 -7.70
N MET A 376 19.63 -5.13 -7.79
CA MET A 376 20.67 -5.34 -6.77
C MET A 376 21.73 -4.22 -6.74
N SER A 377 21.78 -3.35 -7.75
CA SER A 377 22.73 -2.22 -7.78
C SER A 377 22.24 -1.01 -6.98
N LYS A 378 20.96 -0.96 -6.62
CA LYS A 378 20.33 0.12 -5.85
C LYS A 378 19.80 -0.40 -4.51
N PRO A 379 19.67 0.47 -3.50
CA PRO A 379 18.88 0.12 -2.32
C PRO A 379 17.44 -0.19 -2.72
N ASN A 380 16.80 -1.13 -2.03
CA ASN A 380 15.35 -1.21 -2.06
C ASN A 380 14.74 0.06 -1.41
N TYR A 381 13.47 0.34 -1.70
CA TYR A 381 12.80 1.55 -1.21
C TYR A 381 12.70 1.63 0.32
N LEU A 382 12.70 0.50 1.03
CA LEU A 382 12.60 0.42 2.49
C LEU A 382 13.90 0.90 3.14
N ASN A 383 15.04 0.35 2.71
CA ASN A 383 16.37 0.79 3.13
C ASN A 383 16.65 2.23 2.67
N GLY A 384 16.18 2.59 1.47
CA GLY A 384 16.31 3.96 0.96
C GLY A 384 15.56 4.98 1.82
N PHE A 385 14.33 4.68 2.24
CA PHE A 385 13.58 5.56 3.14
C PHE A 385 14.21 5.64 4.54
N GLU A 386 14.74 4.53 5.06
CA GLU A 386 15.48 4.54 6.32
C GLU A 386 16.69 5.48 6.25
N CYS A 387 17.41 5.46 5.12
CA CYS A 387 18.52 6.37 4.89
C CYS A 387 18.10 7.83 4.68
N TYR A 388 17.00 8.07 3.98
CA TYR A 388 16.40 9.39 3.88
C TYR A 388 16.14 9.98 5.28
N VAL A 389 15.46 9.23 6.16
CA VAL A 389 15.18 9.66 7.53
C VAL A 389 16.48 9.89 8.32
N CYS A 390 17.48 9.03 8.15
CA CYS A 390 18.79 9.20 8.80
C CYS A 390 19.48 10.50 8.42
N ASP A 391 19.53 10.80 7.12
CA ASP A 391 20.18 12.01 6.63
C ASP A 391 19.41 13.26 7.07
N GLN A 392 18.07 13.27 6.97
CA GLN A 392 17.24 14.38 7.42
C GLN A 392 17.42 14.67 8.93
N GLU A 393 17.44 13.64 9.77
CA GLU A 393 17.60 13.83 11.22
C GLU A 393 19.00 14.33 11.60
N ASN A 394 20.04 13.87 10.91
CA ASN A 394 21.39 14.39 11.15
C ASN A 394 21.51 15.86 10.70
N GLU A 395 20.97 16.22 9.54
CA GLU A 395 20.92 17.61 9.05
C GLU A 395 20.17 18.51 10.04
N ARG A 396 18.98 18.09 10.48
CA ARG A 396 18.18 18.79 11.50
C ARG A 396 18.99 19.01 12.78
N MET A 397 19.65 17.98 13.29
CA MET A 397 20.48 18.08 14.50
C MET A 397 21.68 19.02 14.35
N LEU A 398 22.31 19.08 13.18
CA LEU A 398 23.39 20.02 12.89
C LEU A 398 22.89 21.46 12.90
N LEU A 399 21.75 21.72 12.26
CA LEU A 399 21.09 23.02 12.24
C LEU A 399 20.64 23.45 13.64
N GLU A 400 20.06 22.55 14.45
CA GLU A 400 19.71 22.85 15.84
C GLU A 400 20.94 23.28 16.66
N ARG A 401 22.07 22.59 16.48
CA ARG A 401 23.33 22.95 17.17
C ARG A 401 23.88 24.29 16.70
N ALA A 402 23.79 24.57 15.40
CA ALA A 402 24.21 25.85 14.84
C ALA A 402 23.32 27.01 15.34
N HIS A 403 22.00 26.83 15.32
CA HIS A 403 21.03 27.79 15.86
C HIS A 403 21.27 28.05 17.36
N LYS A 404 21.49 27.01 18.17
CA LYS A 404 21.81 27.18 19.60
C LYS A 404 23.10 27.97 19.85
N LYS A 405 24.08 27.90 18.95
CA LYS A 405 25.33 28.67 19.05
C LYS A 405 25.14 30.12 18.60
N SER A 406 24.33 30.36 17.58
CA SER A 406 24.15 31.68 16.96
C SER A 406 22.68 31.94 16.57
N PRO A 407 21.78 32.16 17.54
CA PRO A 407 20.33 32.19 17.29
C PRO A 407 19.85 33.41 16.50
N THR A 408 20.65 34.49 16.47
CA THR A 408 20.35 35.73 15.72
C THR A 408 20.70 35.63 14.24
N THR A 409 21.61 34.72 13.85
CA THR A 409 22.13 34.62 12.48
C THR A 409 21.75 33.31 11.80
N VAL A 410 21.55 32.23 12.56
CA VAL A 410 21.13 30.93 12.05
C VAL A 410 19.67 30.74 12.44
N PRO A 411 18.73 30.56 11.50
CA PRO A 411 17.33 30.31 11.85
C PRO A 411 17.15 28.94 12.54
N SER A 412 16.08 28.81 13.33
CA SER A 412 15.68 27.50 13.85
C SER A 412 15.37 26.56 12.68
N PRO A 413 15.70 25.25 12.78
CA PRO A 413 15.29 24.29 11.76
C PRO A 413 13.78 24.33 11.55
N GLN A 414 13.36 24.25 10.29
CA GLN A 414 11.94 24.13 9.96
C GLN A 414 11.43 22.75 10.38
N VAL A 415 10.22 22.72 10.93
CA VAL A 415 9.53 21.47 11.23
C VAL A 415 8.79 21.04 9.98
N HIS A 416 9.18 19.91 9.41
CA HIS A 416 8.43 19.29 8.33
C HIS A 416 7.20 18.59 8.90
N ILE A 417 6.04 18.83 8.30
CA ILE A 417 4.78 18.18 8.65
C ILE A 417 4.11 17.79 7.33
N ALA A 418 3.70 16.53 7.22
CA ALA A 418 3.02 16.04 6.05
C ALA A 418 1.69 16.77 5.85
N SER A 419 1.40 17.13 4.61
CA SER A 419 0.13 17.73 4.24
C SER A 419 -0.85 16.69 3.71
N HIS A 420 -2.09 17.10 3.45
CA HIS A 420 -3.09 16.22 2.85
C HIS A 420 -2.62 15.59 1.53
N SER A 421 -1.78 16.28 0.74
CA SER A 421 -1.28 15.74 -0.53
C SER A 421 -0.34 14.54 -0.37
N HIS A 422 0.17 14.26 0.84
CA HIS A 422 1.08 13.14 1.05
C HIS A 422 0.36 11.79 1.12
N MET A 423 -0.97 11.74 1.29
CA MET A 423 -1.78 10.51 1.21
C MET A 423 -3.19 10.83 0.72
N GLY A 424 -3.95 11.58 1.52
CA GLY A 424 -5.22 12.23 1.20
C GLY A 424 -6.06 11.58 0.11
N CYS A 425 -6.68 10.44 0.43
CA CYS A 425 -7.55 9.70 -0.48
C CYS A 425 -9.03 10.03 -0.24
N PRO A 426 -9.85 10.09 -1.30
CA PRO A 426 -11.27 10.41 -1.18
C PRO A 426 -12.04 9.29 -0.47
N GLN A 427 -13.24 9.63 -0.01
CA GLN A 427 -14.21 8.63 0.46
C GLN A 427 -14.51 7.62 -0.66
N PRO A 428 -14.60 6.32 -0.34
CA PRO A 428 -15.04 5.29 -1.29
C PRO A 428 -16.39 5.62 -1.92
N THR A 429 -16.52 5.34 -3.22
CA THR A 429 -17.76 5.51 -4.00
C THR A 429 -18.09 4.22 -4.74
N PRO A 430 -19.38 3.93 -5.00
CA PRO A 430 -19.77 2.77 -5.78
C PRO A 430 -19.06 2.69 -7.13
N GLY A 431 -18.79 1.46 -7.54
CA GLY A 431 -18.11 1.14 -8.78
C GLY A 431 -19.05 1.34 -9.96
N PHE A 432 -20.35 1.13 -9.76
CA PHE A 432 -21.37 1.35 -10.77
C PHE A 432 -22.70 1.78 -10.13
N GLY A 433 -23.43 2.65 -10.82
CA GLY A 433 -24.72 3.19 -10.36
C GLY A 433 -24.59 4.33 -9.35
N ASN A 434 -25.73 4.85 -8.90
CA ASN A 434 -25.78 5.85 -7.84
C ASN A 434 -25.79 5.18 -6.46
N VAL A 435 -25.14 5.78 -5.46
CA VAL A 435 -25.20 5.30 -4.07
C VAL A 435 -26.63 5.17 -3.55
N ASN A 436 -27.54 6.02 -4.00
CA ASN A 436 -28.96 6.00 -3.63
C ASN A 436 -29.74 4.82 -4.24
N GLU A 437 -29.17 4.13 -5.23
CA GLU A 437 -29.77 2.97 -5.90
C GLU A 437 -29.31 1.65 -5.27
N ILE A 438 -28.30 1.70 -4.39
CA ILE A 438 -27.81 0.55 -3.65
C ILE A 438 -28.75 0.26 -2.48
N THR A 439 -29.06 -1.02 -2.26
CA THR A 439 -29.97 -1.42 -1.19
C THR A 439 -29.34 -1.14 0.19
N GLU A 440 -30.16 -0.78 1.17
CA GLU A 440 -29.69 -0.42 2.52
C GLU A 440 -28.91 -1.55 3.22
N ASN A 441 -29.13 -2.80 2.83
CA ASN A 441 -28.46 -3.98 3.39
C ASN A 441 -27.20 -4.41 2.62
N ASP A 442 -26.74 -3.61 1.64
CA ASP A 442 -25.52 -3.90 0.89
C ASP A 442 -24.28 -3.81 1.81
N SER A 443 -23.46 -4.86 1.80
CA SER A 443 -22.26 -4.96 2.65
C SER A 443 -21.25 -3.87 2.35
N TRP A 444 -21.11 -3.45 1.09
CA TRP A 444 -20.19 -2.40 0.70
C TRP A 444 -20.61 -1.06 1.31
N LEU A 445 -21.91 -0.74 1.28
CA LEU A 445 -22.47 0.52 1.78
C LEU A 445 -22.34 0.65 3.30
N SER A 446 -22.46 -0.48 4.01
CA SER A 446 -22.32 -0.53 5.48
C SER A 446 -20.87 -0.55 5.96
N MET A 447 -19.92 -1.03 5.15
CA MET A 447 -18.52 -1.20 5.55
C MET A 447 -17.67 0.03 5.23
N TRP A 448 -17.50 0.36 3.95
CA TRP A 448 -16.42 1.25 3.53
C TRP A 448 -16.63 2.73 3.86
N PRO A 449 -17.83 3.32 3.65
CA PRO A 449 -18.09 4.67 4.14
C PRO A 449 -17.95 4.79 5.65
N GLN A 450 -18.41 3.78 6.40
CA GLN A 450 -18.33 3.77 7.86
C GLN A 450 -16.88 3.73 8.33
N ASP A 451 -16.06 2.81 7.81
CA ASP A 451 -14.64 2.70 8.15
C ASP A 451 -13.87 3.98 7.81
N TYR A 452 -14.18 4.62 6.68
CA TYR A 452 -13.60 5.90 6.30
C TYR A 452 -13.86 6.98 7.36
N TRP A 453 -15.11 7.18 7.78
CA TRP A 453 -15.45 8.23 8.75
C TRP A 453 -15.07 7.88 10.19
N GLN A 454 -15.16 6.61 10.60
CA GLN A 454 -14.64 6.19 11.91
C GLN A 454 -13.12 6.41 12.03
N SER A 455 -12.39 6.28 10.93
CA SER A 455 -10.95 6.57 10.91
C SER A 455 -10.65 8.06 11.08
N LEU A 456 -11.55 8.97 10.67
CA LEU A 456 -11.42 10.40 10.96
C LEU A 456 -11.54 10.65 12.47
N ASP A 457 -12.55 10.08 13.12
CA ASP A 457 -12.74 10.19 14.57
C ASP A 457 -11.48 9.71 15.32
N GLN A 458 -10.90 8.58 14.89
CA GLN A 458 -9.65 8.06 15.45
C GLN A 458 -8.47 9.02 15.24
N ALA A 459 -8.36 9.60 14.04
CA ALA A 459 -7.31 10.57 13.71
C ALA A 459 -7.40 11.82 14.59
N GLU A 460 -8.59 12.40 14.74
CA GLU A 460 -8.84 13.57 15.59
C GLU A 460 -8.63 13.27 17.08
N GLY A 461 -9.10 12.11 17.54
CA GLY A 461 -8.88 11.65 18.91
C GLY A 461 -7.40 11.53 19.26
N LEU A 462 -6.62 10.87 18.40
CA LEU A 462 -5.18 10.72 18.58
C LEU A 462 -4.44 12.06 18.51
N GLU A 463 -4.81 12.94 17.59
CA GLU A 463 -4.23 14.28 17.53
C GLU A 463 -4.47 15.04 18.84
N ALA A 464 -5.69 14.99 19.37
CA ALA A 464 -6.02 15.63 20.63
C ALA A 464 -5.23 15.03 21.81
N MET A 465 -4.95 13.73 21.80
CA MET A 465 -4.06 13.09 22.79
C MET A 465 -2.63 13.62 22.70
N ILE A 466 -2.08 13.73 21.49
CA ILE A 466 -0.73 14.28 21.26
C ILE A 466 -0.65 15.73 21.75
N LEU A 467 -1.63 16.57 21.40
CA LEU A 467 -1.68 17.98 21.82
C LEU A 467 -1.77 18.15 23.35
N LYS A 468 -2.41 17.22 24.06
CA LYS A 468 -2.50 17.25 25.53
C LYS A 468 -1.35 16.52 26.24
N ASN A 469 -0.32 16.07 25.51
CA ASN A 469 0.79 15.27 26.03
C ASN A 469 0.30 14.03 26.81
N GLU A 470 -0.76 13.38 26.32
CA GLU A 470 -1.26 12.14 26.90
C GLU A 470 -0.17 11.07 26.88
N THR A 471 -0.14 10.24 27.92
CA THR A 471 0.85 9.16 28.09
C THR A 471 0.22 7.78 27.95
N ASP A 472 -1.10 7.67 28.15
CA ASP A 472 -1.83 6.40 28.08
C ASP A 472 -2.59 6.29 26.74
N PRO A 473 -2.10 5.47 25.78
CA PRO A 473 -2.77 5.27 24.50
C PRO A 473 -4.16 4.61 24.64
N GLY A 474 -4.44 3.93 25.77
CA GLY A 474 -5.75 3.35 26.08
C GLY A 474 -6.86 4.39 26.27
N ARG A 475 -6.53 5.67 26.38
CA ARG A 475 -7.49 6.77 26.53
C ARG A 475 -8.10 7.27 25.22
N LEU A 476 -7.69 6.74 24.08
CA LEU A 476 -8.16 7.18 22.76
C LEU A 476 -9.69 7.33 22.69
N TRP A 477 -10.44 6.32 23.14
CA TRP A 477 -11.90 6.35 23.13
C TRP A 477 -12.50 7.48 23.98
N ASN A 478 -11.87 7.85 25.10
CA ASN A 478 -12.34 8.97 25.91
C ASN A 478 -12.21 10.29 25.13
N TYR A 479 -11.10 10.47 24.39
CA TYR A 479 -10.90 11.66 23.57
C TYR A 479 -11.87 11.72 22.39
N ILE A 480 -12.11 10.58 21.72
CA ILE A 480 -13.10 10.49 20.63
C ILE A 480 -14.49 10.87 21.14
N GLN A 481 -14.95 10.29 22.26
CA GLN A 481 -16.26 10.61 22.84
C GLN A 481 -16.38 12.06 23.28
N ASP A 482 -15.32 12.62 23.87
CA ASP A 482 -15.26 14.04 24.26
C ASP A 482 -15.36 14.98 23.05
N ILE A 483 -14.83 14.60 21.88
CA ILE A 483 -14.93 15.38 20.64
C ILE A 483 -16.35 15.29 20.09
N ILE A 484 -16.88 14.07 19.91
CA ILE A 484 -18.22 13.82 19.37
C ILE A 484 -19.31 14.53 20.19
N THR A 485 -19.21 14.49 21.52
CA THR A 485 -20.20 15.15 22.39
C THR A 485 -20.18 16.67 22.27
N LYS A 486 -19.01 17.28 22.03
CA LYS A 486 -18.85 18.74 21.85
C LYS A 486 -19.27 19.22 20.46
N THR A 487 -19.03 18.43 19.42
CA THR A 487 -19.45 18.77 18.05
C THR A 487 -20.94 18.50 17.84
N GLY A 488 -21.47 17.43 18.42
CA GLY A 488 -22.89 17.08 18.39
C GLY A 488 -23.81 18.00 19.21
N SER A 489 -23.27 18.93 20.00
CA SER A 489 -24.04 19.98 20.69
C SER A 489 -24.21 21.27 19.87
N HIS A 490 -23.73 21.29 18.62
CA HIS A 490 -23.82 22.41 17.69
C HIS A 490 -24.55 22.12 16.36
N HIS A 491 -25.20 20.95 16.23
CA HIS A 491 -26.00 20.58 15.05
C HIS A 491 -27.48 20.36 15.37
#